data_AF-A0A254U1P6-F1
#
_entry.id   AF-A0A254U1P6-F1
#
_cell.length_a   1.000
_cell.length_b   1.000
_cell.length_c   1.000
_cell.angle_alpha   90.00
_cell.angle_beta   90.00
_cell.angle_gamma   90.00
#
_symmetry.space_group_name_H-M   'P 1'
#
loop_
_entity.id
_entity.type
_entity.pdbx_description
1 polymer ?
#
loop_
_entity_poly.entity_id
_entity_poly.type
_entity_poly.pdbx_seq_one_letter_code
_entity_poly.pdbx_strand_id
1 'polypeptide(L)'
;MILNLPPELIQLVLQKCSTPAFLEAAFSCRTVYEIASTCREVLVHHLRRTPGLVNRDLSSLSSKGLFRLLTKNAFQQLYGAQYHANRVTYEFGNDVLDVKASTFASFDHQTLALVARGREKVYLFHIDHGHLRPLSEVNLPCNHPGKGEVLKTAFDGSGGLYVLQRFVPAMDATDTNANHPFIKQAMQSNINGMHYLSYHSLDSPGEPVRVCTFPDHVNYKPLALAAMQGGSFVISWQHNHDYSENEVVLYTTSVDPHSSAKSDVIDVTYDSCVLLEGTRQGFEGDRFTQSRNTQGRLLPGKGPVVGLAFNDRSSQLLYRYRAQALYGSFQKIDILPFPTQSVLYENSCPVQFSDSLTLLFSIGIPFSGTHETRVQNGLLRCHWKYLSFGIATHREEDWTVACLLRSEAVCRASNCEHILHLERGRRLPDWTIVARLRGFENSNTSLGCIVAASRLGTRIAVANWKTVYIWALEPGAVIEQNATGFYPDSSWPPGVEVVDLEPVSISLGAVCFQLRFGLGENDLVAITDRGLVYCDLNPSGSSHRTTYQLRMGIEPGS
;
A
#
# COMPACT_ATOMS: atom_id res chain seq x y z
N MET A 1 -41.25 -16.70 10.56
CA MET A 1 -41.46 -17.94 9.79
C MET A 1 -40.47 -19.05 10.15
N ILE A 2 -39.15 -18.81 10.18
CA ILE A 2 -38.16 -19.87 10.50
C ILE A 2 -38.22 -20.39 11.96
N LEU A 3 -38.54 -19.51 12.92
CA LEU A 3 -38.65 -19.87 14.34
C LEU A 3 -39.87 -20.73 14.69
N ASN A 4 -40.80 -20.92 13.74
CA ASN A 4 -41.98 -21.77 13.92
C ASN A 4 -41.72 -23.22 13.47
N LEU A 5 -40.53 -23.50 12.92
CA LEU A 5 -40.14 -24.84 12.50
C LEU A 5 -39.66 -25.66 13.72
N PRO A 6 -39.86 -26.99 13.72
CA PRO A 6 -39.23 -27.88 14.68
C PRO A 6 -37.69 -27.73 14.68
N PRO A 7 -37.03 -27.88 15.84
CA PRO A 7 -35.57 -27.74 15.97
C PRO A 7 -34.78 -28.61 14.98
N GLU A 8 -35.30 -29.78 14.63
CA GLU A 8 -34.67 -30.74 13.69
C GLU A 8 -34.63 -30.16 12.27
N LEU A 9 -35.71 -29.50 11.84
CA LEU A 9 -35.74 -28.82 10.53
C LEU A 9 -34.81 -27.60 10.53
N ILE A 10 -34.74 -26.87 11.64
CA ILE A 10 -33.80 -25.75 11.78
C ILE A 10 -32.35 -26.25 11.69
N GLN A 11 -32.01 -27.37 12.35
CA GLN A 11 -30.68 -27.97 12.26
C GLN A 11 -30.32 -28.41 10.84
N LEU A 12 -31.28 -29.01 10.11
CA LEU A 12 -31.06 -29.41 8.72
C LEU A 12 -30.80 -28.21 7.80
N VAL A 13 -31.56 -27.12 7.98
CA VAL A 13 -31.33 -25.86 7.25
C VAL A 13 -29.93 -25.32 7.57
N LEU A 14 -29.59 -25.23 8.86
CA LEU A 14 -28.28 -24.75 9.32
C LEU A 14 -27.11 -25.57 8.74
N GLN A 15 -27.25 -26.90 8.68
CA GLN A 15 -26.23 -27.80 8.10
C GLN A 15 -25.99 -27.54 6.59
N LYS A 16 -27.01 -27.08 5.87
CA LYS A 16 -26.92 -26.81 4.42
C LYS A 16 -26.40 -25.41 4.12
N CYS A 17 -26.35 -24.51 5.10
CA CYS A 17 -25.76 -23.19 4.95
C CYS A 17 -24.24 -23.25 4.73
N SER A 18 -23.68 -22.18 4.16
CA SER A 18 -22.25 -21.90 4.28
C SER A 18 -21.91 -21.59 5.74
N THR A 19 -20.66 -21.81 6.17
CA THR A 19 -20.25 -21.47 7.55
C THR A 19 -20.50 -20.00 7.91
N PRO A 20 -20.21 -19.00 7.05
CA PRO A 20 -20.57 -17.62 7.34
C PRO A 20 -22.07 -17.42 7.59
N ALA A 21 -22.93 -17.97 6.72
CA ALA A 21 -24.39 -17.84 6.87
C ALA A 21 -24.91 -18.58 8.11
N PHE A 22 -24.32 -19.72 8.45
CA PHE A 22 -24.61 -20.45 9.69
C PHE A 22 -24.33 -19.58 10.92
N LEU A 23 -23.17 -18.92 10.98
CA LEU A 23 -22.80 -18.06 12.10
C LEU A 23 -23.68 -16.82 12.18
N GLU A 24 -23.98 -16.19 11.05
CA GLU A 24 -24.90 -15.05 10.98
C GLU A 24 -26.29 -15.43 11.51
N ALA A 25 -26.84 -16.56 11.06
CA ALA A 25 -28.10 -17.08 11.56
C ALA A 25 -28.04 -17.39 13.06
N ALA A 26 -26.96 -18.01 13.53
CA ALA A 26 -26.75 -18.33 14.94
C ALA A 26 -26.70 -17.07 15.82
N PHE A 27 -26.06 -15.99 15.38
CA PHE A 27 -25.95 -14.75 16.15
C PHE A 27 -27.18 -13.84 16.03
N SER A 28 -28.09 -14.11 15.08
CA SER A 28 -29.29 -13.28 14.87
C SER A 28 -30.37 -13.43 15.94
N CYS A 29 -30.48 -14.60 16.59
CA CYS A 29 -31.58 -14.91 17.51
C CYS A 29 -31.15 -15.93 18.57
N ARG A 30 -31.57 -15.73 19.82
CA ARG A 30 -31.27 -16.62 20.95
C ARG A 30 -31.69 -18.07 20.73
N THR A 31 -32.88 -18.31 20.17
CA THR A 31 -33.36 -19.68 19.92
C THR A 31 -32.48 -20.40 18.89
N VAL A 32 -32.10 -19.71 17.82
CA VAL A 32 -31.22 -20.27 16.78
C VAL A 32 -29.82 -20.49 17.33
N TYR A 33 -29.32 -19.57 18.15
CA TYR A 33 -28.04 -19.70 18.86
C TYR A 33 -28.00 -20.97 19.72
N GLU A 34 -29.04 -21.20 20.53
CA GLU A 34 -29.14 -22.38 21.40
C GLU A 34 -29.11 -23.66 20.55
N ILE A 35 -29.92 -23.74 19.49
CA ILE A 35 -29.96 -24.90 18.57
C ILE A 35 -28.59 -25.12 17.88
N ALA A 36 -28.00 -24.06 17.35
CA ALA A 36 -26.75 -24.10 16.59
C ALA A 36 -25.55 -24.51 17.48
N SER A 37 -25.52 -24.05 18.73
CA SER A 37 -24.41 -24.30 19.66
C SER A 37 -24.47 -25.66 20.37
N THR A 38 -25.62 -26.35 20.33
CA THR A 38 -25.78 -27.68 20.96
C THR A 38 -25.66 -28.84 19.99
N CYS A 39 -26.02 -28.66 18.71
CA CYS A 39 -26.02 -29.74 17.73
C CYS A 39 -24.60 -30.12 17.26
N ARG A 40 -24.04 -31.18 17.85
CA ARG A 40 -22.68 -31.66 17.59
C ARG A 40 -22.41 -31.95 16.11
N GLU A 41 -23.33 -32.64 15.43
CA GLU A 41 -23.14 -33.07 14.04
C GLU A 41 -23.01 -31.87 13.10
N VAL A 42 -23.87 -30.86 13.28
CA VAL A 42 -23.83 -29.59 12.53
C VAL A 42 -22.51 -28.86 12.80
N LEU A 43 -22.07 -28.78 14.06
CA LEU A 43 -20.81 -28.12 14.42
C LEU A 43 -19.59 -28.81 13.79
N VAL A 44 -19.51 -30.13 13.85
CA VAL A 44 -18.41 -30.91 13.23
C VAL A 44 -18.42 -30.73 11.71
N HIS A 45 -19.60 -30.71 11.08
CA HIS A 45 -19.75 -30.45 9.65
C HIS A 45 -19.18 -29.08 9.24
N HIS A 46 -19.52 -28.01 9.98
CA HIS A 46 -18.96 -26.68 9.70
C HIS A 46 -17.46 -26.57 10.01
N LEU A 47 -16.98 -27.22 11.07
CA LEU A 47 -15.54 -27.26 11.40
C LEU A 47 -14.72 -27.90 10.29
N ARG A 48 -15.20 -28.99 9.69
CA ARG A 48 -14.52 -29.67 8.56
C ARG A 48 -14.48 -28.83 7.28
N ARG A 49 -15.31 -27.80 7.18
CA ARG A 49 -15.37 -26.87 6.04
C ARG A 49 -14.71 -25.52 6.32
N THR A 50 -14.18 -25.33 7.52
CA THR A 50 -13.57 -24.08 7.94
C THR A 50 -12.07 -24.29 8.11
N PRO A 51 -11.21 -23.43 7.53
CA PRO A 51 -9.76 -23.52 7.72
C PRO A 51 -9.34 -23.54 9.19
N GLY A 52 -8.24 -24.25 9.49
CA GLY A 52 -7.63 -24.31 10.83
C GLY A 52 -7.86 -25.60 11.63
N LEU A 53 -8.38 -26.65 11.00
CA LEU A 53 -8.61 -27.96 11.63
C LEU A 53 -7.39 -28.89 11.49
N VAL A 54 -6.22 -28.49 12.00
CA VAL A 54 -4.98 -29.28 11.88
C VAL A 54 -4.85 -30.27 13.04
N ASN A 55 -4.81 -31.57 12.76
CA ASN A 55 -4.48 -32.67 13.70
C ASN A 55 -5.19 -32.60 15.07
N ARG A 56 -6.45 -32.16 15.11
CA ARG A 56 -7.24 -32.09 16.35
C ARG A 56 -8.27 -33.20 16.42
N ASP A 57 -8.25 -33.93 17.53
CA ASP A 57 -9.32 -34.87 17.85
C ASP A 57 -10.58 -34.12 18.32
N LEU A 58 -11.57 -34.04 17.44
CA LEU A 58 -12.87 -33.44 17.73
C LEU A 58 -13.71 -34.28 18.70
N SER A 59 -13.41 -35.58 18.86
CA SER A 59 -14.20 -36.51 19.69
C SER A 59 -14.20 -36.10 21.16
N SER A 60 -13.07 -35.58 21.64
CA SER A 60 -12.86 -35.13 23.03
C SER A 60 -13.57 -33.83 23.42
N LEU A 61 -14.02 -33.02 22.45
CA LEU A 61 -14.59 -31.69 22.73
C LEU A 61 -16.11 -31.74 22.95
N SER A 62 -16.61 -31.00 23.94
CA SER A 62 -18.06 -30.79 24.13
C SER A 62 -18.65 -29.93 23.00
N SER A 63 -19.97 -29.93 22.78
CA SER A 63 -20.62 -29.06 21.77
C SER A 63 -20.27 -27.58 21.96
N LYS A 64 -20.24 -27.11 23.21
CA LYS A 64 -19.80 -25.75 23.54
C LYS A 64 -18.34 -25.50 23.17
N GLY A 65 -17.47 -26.50 23.36
CA GLY A 65 -16.07 -26.46 22.94
C GLY A 65 -15.92 -26.43 21.42
N LEU A 66 -16.69 -27.24 20.69
CA LEU A 66 -16.73 -27.25 19.23
C LEU A 66 -17.23 -25.92 18.66
N PHE A 67 -18.31 -25.36 19.22
CA PHE A 67 -18.82 -24.06 18.79
C PHE A 67 -17.79 -22.96 19.00
N ARG A 68 -17.13 -22.91 20.18
CA ARG A 68 -16.03 -21.96 20.43
C ARG A 68 -14.88 -22.11 19.44
N LEU A 69 -14.49 -23.34 19.10
CA LEU A 69 -13.45 -23.61 18.11
C LEU A 69 -13.87 -23.14 16.72
N LEU A 70 -15.11 -23.44 16.31
CA LEU A 70 -15.66 -23.02 15.03
C LEU A 70 -15.66 -21.49 14.90
N THR A 71 -16.17 -20.82 15.93
CA THR A 71 -16.21 -19.36 16.01
C THR A 71 -14.79 -18.77 15.93
N LYS A 72 -13.83 -19.32 16.67
CA LYS A 72 -12.42 -18.89 16.61
C LYS A 72 -11.85 -19.00 15.19
N ASN A 73 -12.00 -20.17 14.56
CA ASN A 73 -11.47 -20.40 13.21
C ASN A 73 -12.16 -19.51 12.18
N ALA A 74 -13.48 -19.37 12.26
CA ALA A 74 -14.26 -18.52 11.38
C ALA A 74 -13.86 -17.04 11.49
N PHE A 75 -13.63 -16.54 12.70
CA PHE A 75 -13.17 -15.17 12.93
C PHE A 75 -11.74 -14.94 12.43
N GLN A 76 -10.86 -15.94 12.52
CA GLN A 76 -9.55 -15.87 11.87
C GLN A 76 -9.66 -15.73 10.35
N GLN A 77 -10.72 -16.28 9.75
CA GLN A 77 -11.06 -16.14 8.32
C GLN A 77 -11.97 -14.94 8.00
N LEU A 78 -12.17 -14.03 8.96
CA LEU A 78 -13.03 -12.84 8.84
C LEU A 78 -14.51 -13.12 8.53
N TYR A 79 -15.01 -14.34 8.76
CA TYR A 79 -16.39 -14.68 8.43
C TYR A 79 -17.39 -13.76 9.16
N GLY A 80 -18.19 -13.05 8.37
CA GLY A 80 -19.20 -12.11 8.85
C GLY A 80 -18.68 -10.69 9.10
N ALA A 81 -17.39 -10.40 8.92
CA ALA A 81 -16.79 -9.08 9.22
C ALA A 81 -17.48 -7.94 8.47
N GLN A 82 -18.08 -8.19 7.32
CA GLN A 82 -18.91 -7.23 6.59
C GLN A 82 -20.10 -6.68 7.42
N TYR A 83 -20.56 -7.43 8.43
CA TYR A 83 -21.72 -7.06 9.25
C TYR A 83 -21.33 -6.49 10.61
N HIS A 84 -20.24 -6.95 11.22
CA HIS A 84 -19.88 -6.57 12.59
C HIS A 84 -18.67 -5.64 12.69
N ALA A 85 -17.90 -5.43 11.60
CA ALA A 85 -16.76 -4.52 11.62
C ALA A 85 -17.18 -3.11 12.06
N ASN A 86 -16.43 -2.54 13.00
CA ASN A 86 -16.64 -1.16 13.42
C ASN A 86 -15.93 -0.23 12.43
N ARG A 87 -16.53 0.92 12.16
CA ARG A 87 -15.98 1.93 11.28
C ARG A 87 -15.95 3.29 11.98
N VAL A 88 -14.78 3.91 11.98
CA VAL A 88 -14.58 5.28 12.43
C VAL A 88 -14.15 6.13 11.25
N THR A 89 -14.84 7.24 11.02
CA THR A 89 -14.50 8.21 9.97
C THR A 89 -14.12 9.53 10.60
N TYR A 90 -12.93 10.04 10.27
CA TYR A 90 -12.47 11.36 10.66
C TYR A 90 -12.62 12.32 9.48
N GLU A 91 -13.63 13.17 9.54
CA GLU A 91 -13.91 14.20 8.55
C GLU A 91 -13.13 15.47 8.89
N PHE A 92 -12.69 16.21 7.86
CA PHE A 92 -11.84 17.39 8.01
C PHE A 92 -12.63 18.69 8.25
N GLY A 93 -13.78 18.61 8.95
CA GLY A 93 -14.59 19.79 9.25
C GLY A 93 -15.04 20.52 7.99
N ASN A 94 -14.73 21.82 7.93
CA ASN A 94 -15.00 22.65 6.75
C ASN A 94 -13.91 22.52 5.67
N ASP A 95 -12.76 21.94 6.00
CA ASP A 95 -11.67 21.73 5.06
C ASP A 95 -11.81 20.38 4.35
N VAL A 96 -11.23 20.27 3.15
CA VAL A 96 -11.20 19.02 2.38
C VAL A 96 -9.82 18.42 2.48
N LEU A 97 -9.72 17.14 2.83
CA LEU A 97 -8.45 16.42 2.85
C LEU A 97 -7.83 16.37 1.45
N ASP A 98 -6.56 16.75 1.34
CA ASP A 98 -5.76 16.54 0.15
C ASP A 98 -5.13 15.15 0.19
N VAL A 99 -5.84 14.19 -0.39
CA VAL A 99 -5.42 12.79 -0.49
C VAL A 99 -4.11 12.58 -1.25
N LYS A 100 -3.71 13.53 -2.12
CA LYS A 100 -2.48 13.44 -2.92
C LYS A 100 -1.28 14.00 -2.17
N ALA A 101 -1.51 14.99 -1.31
CA ALA A 101 -0.50 15.60 -0.46
C ALA A 101 -0.32 14.87 0.89
N SER A 102 -1.33 14.13 1.35
CA SER A 102 -1.28 13.32 2.57
C SER A 102 -0.56 11.99 2.33
N THR A 103 0.08 11.41 3.36
CA THR A 103 0.82 10.15 3.22
C THR A 103 0.94 9.38 4.53
N PHE A 104 1.15 8.06 4.45
CA PHE A 104 1.45 7.21 5.61
C PHE A 104 2.98 7.05 5.81
N ALA A 105 3.43 7.04 7.06
CA ALA A 105 4.83 6.78 7.41
C ALA A 105 5.17 5.30 7.28
N SER A 106 6.19 4.94 6.48
CA SER A 106 6.52 3.54 6.21
C SER A 106 7.14 2.77 7.38
N PHE A 107 7.66 3.44 8.41
CA PHE A 107 8.51 2.84 9.43
C PHE A 107 7.77 2.29 10.67
N ASP A 108 6.64 2.86 11.08
CA ASP A 108 5.94 2.47 12.32
C ASP A 108 4.50 1.97 12.12
N HIS A 109 3.96 2.06 10.90
CA HIS A 109 2.56 1.72 10.57
C HIS A 109 1.48 2.51 11.32
N GLN A 110 1.84 3.58 12.04
CA GLN A 110 0.93 4.35 12.89
C GLN A 110 0.98 5.84 12.61
N THR A 111 2.11 6.36 12.15
CA THR A 111 2.25 7.78 11.85
C THR A 111 1.72 8.11 10.45
N LEU A 112 1.05 9.25 10.33
CA LEU A 112 0.54 9.76 9.08
C LEU A 112 0.64 11.29 9.03
N ALA A 113 0.91 11.81 7.83
CA ALA A 113 0.88 13.22 7.53
C ALA A 113 -0.40 13.54 6.76
N LEU A 114 -1.23 14.42 7.33
CA LEU A 114 -2.49 14.85 6.75
C LEU A 114 -2.43 16.34 6.37
N VAL A 115 -2.95 16.63 5.18
CA VAL A 115 -2.87 17.97 4.58
C VAL A 115 -4.25 18.38 4.11
N ALA A 116 -4.70 19.57 4.49
CA ALA A 116 -5.92 20.16 3.94
C ALA A 116 -5.64 20.80 2.57
N ARG A 117 -6.58 20.65 1.62
CA ARG A 117 -6.41 21.11 0.24
C ARG A 117 -6.20 22.62 0.16
N GLY A 118 -5.17 23.02 -0.57
CA GLY A 118 -4.80 24.43 -0.75
C GLY A 118 -4.33 25.12 0.54
N ARG A 119 -4.00 24.34 1.58
CA ARG A 119 -3.39 24.83 2.81
C ARG A 119 -1.90 24.52 2.80
N GLU A 120 -1.20 25.25 3.65
CA GLU A 120 0.25 25.31 3.70
C GLU A 120 0.83 24.43 4.83
N LYS A 121 -0.05 23.96 5.73
CA LYS A 121 0.27 23.22 6.94
C LYS A 121 0.14 21.71 6.74
N VAL A 122 1.07 20.97 7.32
CA VAL A 122 1.02 19.51 7.43
C VAL A 122 0.78 19.14 8.88
N TYR A 123 -0.21 18.29 9.13
CA TYR A 123 -0.56 17.84 10.48
C TYR A 123 -0.14 16.39 10.64
N LEU A 124 0.70 16.12 11.63
CA LEU A 124 1.15 14.79 11.96
C LEU A 124 0.25 14.17 13.01
N PHE A 125 -0.20 12.95 12.73
CA PHE A 125 -1.03 12.18 13.64
C PHE A 125 -0.43 10.80 13.84
N HIS A 126 -0.77 10.23 14.99
CA HIS A 126 -0.60 8.82 15.31
C HIS A 126 -1.98 8.17 15.34
N ILE A 127 -2.16 7.04 14.66
CA ILE A 127 -3.38 6.22 14.75
C ILE A 127 -3.11 4.93 15.53
N ASP A 128 -3.88 4.74 16.60
CA ASP A 128 -3.79 3.55 17.45
C ASP A 128 -5.19 3.04 17.79
N HIS A 129 -5.50 1.79 17.42
CA HIS A 129 -6.81 1.14 17.62
C HIS A 129 -8.02 2.04 17.28
N GLY A 130 -7.93 2.75 16.16
CA GLY A 130 -8.97 3.65 15.68
C GLY A 130 -9.04 5.01 16.34
N HIS A 131 -8.20 5.28 17.34
CA HIS A 131 -8.03 6.60 17.94
C HIS A 131 -6.93 7.37 17.22
N LEU A 132 -7.28 8.55 16.71
CA LEU A 132 -6.34 9.47 16.09
C LEU A 132 -5.84 10.48 17.13
N ARG A 133 -4.53 10.54 17.34
CA ARG A 133 -3.87 11.46 18.28
C ARG A 133 -2.99 12.45 17.52
N PRO A 134 -3.13 13.76 17.73
CA PRO A 134 -2.22 14.74 17.12
C PRO A 134 -0.82 14.59 17.72
N LEU A 135 0.22 14.66 16.87
CA LEU A 135 1.62 14.63 17.28
C LEU A 135 2.22 16.04 17.22
N SER A 136 2.18 16.64 16.04
CA SER A 136 2.76 17.95 15.79
C SER A 136 2.19 18.57 14.51
N GLU A 137 2.54 19.82 14.29
CA GLU A 137 2.21 20.56 13.07
C GLU A 137 3.51 21.04 12.44
N VAL A 138 3.61 20.86 11.14
CA VAL A 138 4.75 21.33 10.33
C VAL A 138 4.26 22.48 9.46
N ASN A 139 4.91 23.63 9.64
CA ASN A 139 4.61 24.88 8.95
C ASN A 139 5.59 25.16 7.82
N LEU A 140 5.20 26.05 6.90
CA LEU A 140 6.12 26.55 5.89
C LEU A 140 7.23 27.36 6.56
N PRO A 141 8.51 27.11 6.21
CA PRO A 141 9.63 27.92 6.67
C PRO A 141 9.67 29.33 6.03
N CYS A 142 8.78 29.63 5.08
CA CYS A 142 8.76 30.90 4.38
C CYS A 142 8.04 32.00 5.20
N ASN A 143 8.80 32.95 5.73
CA ASN A 143 8.27 34.14 6.43
C ASN A 143 7.76 35.25 5.47
N HIS A 144 7.67 34.97 4.17
CA HIS A 144 7.30 35.97 3.17
C HIS A 144 5.77 36.04 3.01
N PRO A 145 5.17 37.23 2.84
CA PRO A 145 3.75 37.35 2.57
C PRO A 145 3.42 36.69 1.23
N GLY A 146 2.46 35.78 1.23
CA GLY A 146 2.07 35.02 0.05
C GLY A 146 1.10 33.89 0.35
N LYS A 147 0.80 33.09 -0.67
CA LYS A 147 -0.04 31.91 -0.57
C LYS A 147 0.81 30.66 -0.79
N GLY A 148 1.01 29.89 0.27
CA GLY A 148 1.61 28.56 0.22
C GLY A 148 0.56 27.46 0.07
N GLU A 149 0.92 26.39 -0.62
CA GLU A 149 0.17 25.14 -0.60
C GLU A 149 1.11 23.93 -0.62
N VAL A 150 0.74 22.89 0.11
CA VAL A 150 1.46 21.61 0.11
C VAL A 150 0.97 20.75 -1.06
N LEU A 151 1.89 20.29 -1.90
CA LEU A 151 1.61 19.48 -3.07
C LEU A 151 1.81 17.98 -2.80
N LYS A 152 2.89 17.61 -2.09
CA LYS A 152 3.27 16.23 -1.77
C LYS A 152 3.98 16.16 -0.44
N THR A 153 3.79 15.05 0.27
CA THR A 153 4.61 14.69 1.43
C THR A 153 5.19 13.29 1.25
N ALA A 154 6.38 13.05 1.78
CA ALA A 154 7.02 11.74 1.80
C ALA A 154 7.86 11.57 3.07
N PHE A 155 7.82 10.39 3.66
CA PHE A 155 8.74 10.00 4.73
C PHE A 155 9.97 9.31 4.14
N ASP A 156 11.13 9.51 4.75
CA ASP A 156 12.39 8.89 4.33
C ASP A 156 12.63 7.47 4.89
N GLY A 157 11.75 7.02 5.78
CA GLY A 157 11.84 5.73 6.46
C GLY A 157 12.66 5.73 7.76
N SER A 158 13.23 6.86 8.14
CA SER A 158 14.12 7.03 9.30
C SER A 158 13.81 8.28 10.13
N GLY A 159 12.53 8.69 10.20
CA GLY A 159 12.12 9.84 11.02
C GLY A 159 12.22 11.20 10.34
N GLY A 160 12.48 11.27 9.03
CA GLY A 160 12.46 12.51 8.24
C GLY A 160 11.18 12.67 7.43
N LEU A 161 10.65 13.91 7.39
CA LEU A 161 9.51 14.30 6.57
C LEU A 161 9.93 15.30 5.51
N TYR A 162 9.68 14.96 4.25
CA TYR A 162 9.85 15.81 3.09
C TYR A 162 8.50 16.40 2.67
N VAL A 163 8.44 17.72 2.53
CA VAL A 163 7.23 18.46 2.18
C VAL A 163 7.49 19.30 0.94
N LEU A 164 6.92 18.88 -0.20
CA LEU A 164 6.99 19.61 -1.46
C LEU A 164 5.81 20.58 -1.54
N GLN A 165 6.14 21.84 -1.72
CA GLN A 165 5.22 22.97 -1.61
C GLN A 165 5.34 23.87 -2.82
N ARG A 166 4.26 24.63 -3.05
CA ARG A 166 4.22 25.71 -4.03
C ARG A 166 3.88 26.99 -3.30
N PHE A 167 4.69 28.01 -3.52
CA PHE A 167 4.50 29.32 -2.90
C PHE A 167 4.35 30.39 -3.98
N VAL A 168 3.29 31.16 -3.88
CA VAL A 168 3.01 32.32 -4.73
C VAL A 168 3.15 33.57 -3.86
N PRO A 169 4.14 34.44 -4.10
CA PRO A 169 4.32 35.66 -3.31
C PRO A 169 3.12 36.59 -3.47
N ALA A 170 2.75 37.30 -2.40
CA ALA A 170 1.66 38.28 -2.43
C ALA A 170 2.06 39.48 -3.29
N MET A 171 1.13 39.96 -4.13
CA MET A 171 1.33 41.21 -4.86
C MET A 171 0.88 42.39 -3.99
N ASP A 172 1.80 42.99 -3.26
CA ASP A 172 1.53 44.26 -2.59
C ASP A 172 1.61 45.40 -3.62
N ALA A 173 0.43 45.86 -4.05
CA ALA A 173 0.29 47.00 -4.97
C ALA A 173 0.82 48.33 -4.39
N THR A 174 1.12 48.38 -3.10
CA THR A 174 1.64 49.53 -2.36
C THR A 174 3.16 49.52 -2.17
N ASP A 175 3.84 48.42 -2.52
CA ASP A 175 5.29 48.35 -2.34
C ASP A 175 6.02 49.06 -3.50
N THR A 176 6.68 50.17 -3.19
CA THR A 176 7.44 50.98 -4.17
C THR A 176 8.53 50.17 -4.89
N ASN A 177 9.01 49.07 -4.31
CA ASN A 177 9.98 48.17 -4.93
C ASN A 177 9.36 47.21 -5.97
N ALA A 178 8.05 46.90 -5.87
CA ALA A 178 7.35 46.04 -6.83
C ALA A 178 7.16 46.69 -8.22
N ASN A 179 7.37 48.01 -8.31
CA ASN A 179 7.33 48.76 -9.58
C ASN A 179 8.66 48.75 -10.35
N HIS A 180 9.73 48.18 -9.78
CA HIS A 180 10.99 48.04 -10.50
C HIS A 180 10.83 47.04 -11.67
N PRO A 181 11.23 47.37 -12.91
CA PRO A 181 10.93 46.56 -14.09
C PRO A 181 11.45 45.12 -13.99
N PHE A 182 12.60 44.90 -13.34
CA PHE A 182 13.15 43.55 -13.13
C PHE A 182 12.39 42.76 -12.05
N ILE A 183 11.89 43.41 -11.00
CA ILE A 183 11.08 42.76 -9.97
C ILE A 183 9.71 42.43 -10.55
N LYS A 184 9.13 43.36 -11.32
CA LYS A 184 7.88 43.16 -12.04
C LYS A 184 8.00 42.02 -13.06
N GLN A 185 9.10 41.95 -13.82
CA GLN A 185 9.34 40.87 -14.77
C GLN A 185 9.58 39.52 -14.08
N ALA A 186 10.33 39.49 -12.97
CA ALA A 186 10.54 38.28 -12.16
C ALA A 186 9.26 37.80 -11.44
N MET A 187 8.39 38.72 -11.02
CA MET A 187 7.08 38.39 -10.45
C MET A 187 6.10 37.93 -11.55
N GLN A 188 6.17 38.51 -12.75
CA GLN A 188 5.40 38.07 -13.92
C GLN A 188 5.87 36.70 -14.46
N SER A 189 7.12 36.32 -14.30
CA SER A 189 7.60 34.97 -14.65
C SER A 189 7.16 33.90 -13.64
N ASN A 190 6.84 34.28 -12.41
CA ASN A 190 6.46 33.38 -11.31
C ASN A 190 4.94 33.33 -11.04
N ILE A 191 4.10 33.62 -12.03
CA ILE A 191 2.63 33.61 -11.89
C ILE A 191 2.12 32.26 -11.39
N ASN A 192 2.78 31.16 -11.75
CA ASN A 192 2.42 29.81 -11.34
C ASN A 192 2.94 29.41 -9.95
N GLY A 193 3.71 30.27 -9.29
CA GLY A 193 4.40 29.99 -8.02
C GLY A 193 5.70 29.22 -8.19
N MET A 194 6.56 29.31 -7.19
CA MET A 194 7.83 28.58 -7.13
C MET A 194 7.66 27.29 -6.32
N HIS A 195 8.35 26.23 -6.73
CA HIS A 195 8.37 24.96 -6.02
C HIS A 195 9.51 24.92 -5.00
N TYR A 196 9.20 24.48 -3.78
CA TYR A 196 10.12 24.33 -2.67
C TYR A 196 9.98 22.94 -2.07
N LEU A 197 11.09 22.29 -1.72
CA LEU A 197 11.07 21.11 -0.89
C LEU A 197 11.71 21.44 0.45
N SER A 198 10.98 21.19 1.53
CA SER A 198 11.48 21.32 2.89
C SER A 198 11.64 19.94 3.54
N TYR A 199 12.73 19.76 4.27
CA TYR A 199 13.01 18.59 5.09
C TYR A 199 12.91 18.93 6.57
N HIS A 200 12.12 18.16 7.30
CA HIS A 200 11.87 18.30 8.72
C HIS A 200 12.29 17.01 9.44
N SER A 201 13.15 17.15 10.45
CA SER A 201 13.53 16.03 11.33
C SER A 201 12.45 15.86 12.40
N LEU A 202 11.82 14.68 12.45
CA LEU A 202 10.80 14.37 13.46
C LEU A 202 11.43 13.94 14.78
N ASP A 203 12.63 13.35 14.72
CA ASP A 203 13.38 12.92 15.90
C ASP A 203 14.04 14.11 16.62
N SER A 204 14.29 15.19 15.89
CA SER A 204 14.91 16.42 16.42
C SER A 204 14.15 17.65 15.92
N PRO A 205 12.95 17.94 16.46
CA PRO A 205 12.07 19.02 15.99
C PRO A 205 12.61 20.43 16.20
N GLY A 206 13.79 20.58 16.82
CA GLY A 206 14.53 21.85 16.93
C GLY A 206 15.70 21.98 15.94
N GLU A 207 15.93 21.00 15.06
CA GLU A 207 16.90 21.16 13.98
C GLU A 207 16.40 22.17 12.94
N PRO A 208 17.30 22.99 12.37
CA PRO A 208 16.95 23.86 11.27
C PRO A 208 16.35 23.10 10.08
N VAL A 209 15.28 23.68 9.51
CA VAL A 209 14.59 23.13 8.35
C VAL A 209 15.47 23.31 7.12
N ARG A 210 15.73 22.22 6.40
CA ARG A 210 16.53 22.26 5.17
C ARG A 210 15.62 22.51 3.98
N VAL A 211 15.94 23.47 3.12
CA VAL A 211 15.07 23.89 2.01
C VAL A 211 15.85 23.93 0.69
N CYS A 212 15.22 23.46 -0.40
CA CYS A 212 15.72 23.68 -1.76
C CYS A 212 14.59 24.12 -2.71
N THR A 213 14.97 24.76 -3.82
CA THR A 213 14.06 25.36 -4.81
C THR A 213 14.24 24.78 -6.19
N PHE A 214 13.17 24.66 -6.98
CA PHE A 214 13.23 24.10 -8.35
C PHE A 214 12.84 25.14 -9.42
N PRO A 215 13.76 26.06 -9.79
CA PRO A 215 13.48 27.09 -10.79
C PRO A 215 13.24 26.52 -12.19
N ASP A 216 13.86 25.39 -12.53
CA ASP A 216 13.71 24.76 -13.85
C ASP A 216 12.34 24.07 -14.01
N HIS A 217 11.63 23.81 -12.92
CA HIS A 217 10.36 23.08 -12.89
C HIS A 217 9.13 23.97 -12.62
N VAL A 218 9.23 25.29 -12.79
CA VAL A 218 8.12 26.24 -12.51
C VAL A 218 6.86 25.92 -13.34
N ASN A 219 7.02 25.46 -14.58
CA ASN A 219 5.90 25.10 -15.46
C ASN A 219 5.52 23.60 -15.38
N TYR A 220 6.04 22.87 -14.41
CA TYR A 220 5.68 21.48 -14.16
C TYR A 220 4.81 21.37 -12.92
N LYS A 221 4.08 20.28 -12.82
CA LYS A 221 3.38 19.85 -11.61
C LYS A 221 3.96 18.52 -11.13
N PRO A 222 4.14 18.33 -9.82
CA PRO A 222 4.62 17.08 -9.28
C PRO A 222 3.50 16.03 -9.22
N LEU A 223 3.75 14.86 -9.79
CA LEU A 223 2.84 13.72 -9.76
C LEU A 223 3.11 12.79 -8.58
N ALA A 224 4.39 12.59 -8.22
CA ALA A 224 4.82 11.73 -7.13
C ALA A 224 6.11 12.25 -6.49
N LEU A 225 6.32 11.92 -5.22
CA LEU A 225 7.51 12.21 -4.44
C LEU A 225 7.88 10.95 -3.64
N ALA A 226 9.15 10.59 -3.64
CA ALA A 226 9.71 9.59 -2.74
C ALA A 226 11.03 10.11 -2.18
N ALA A 227 11.29 9.87 -0.90
CA ALA A 227 12.50 10.28 -0.22
C ALA A 227 13.23 9.07 0.35
N MET A 228 14.55 9.20 0.49
CA MET A 228 15.36 8.21 1.18
C MET A 228 16.22 8.88 2.25
N GLN A 229 16.64 8.09 3.23
CA GLN A 229 17.56 8.54 4.26
C GLN A 229 18.83 9.14 3.64
N GLY A 230 19.31 10.25 4.20
CA GLY A 230 20.59 10.86 3.82
C GLY A 230 20.48 11.96 2.77
N GLY A 231 19.28 12.50 2.49
CA GLY A 231 19.12 13.73 1.72
C GLY A 231 18.68 13.53 0.26
N SER A 232 18.76 12.32 -0.28
CA SER A 232 18.32 12.05 -1.65
C SER A 232 16.80 11.86 -1.77
N PHE A 233 16.21 12.35 -2.85
CA PHE A 233 14.78 12.21 -3.12
C PHE A 233 14.51 12.20 -4.62
N VAL A 234 13.33 11.72 -5.02
CA VAL A 234 12.93 11.59 -6.43
C VAL A 234 11.57 12.22 -6.61
N ILE A 235 11.44 13.04 -7.67
CA ILE A 235 10.17 13.68 -8.04
C ILE A 235 9.81 13.25 -9.47
N SER A 236 8.54 12.89 -9.65
CA SER A 236 7.94 12.73 -10.98
C SER A 236 7.25 14.04 -11.36
N TRP A 237 7.66 14.63 -12.48
CA TRP A 237 7.17 15.90 -13.00
C TRP A 237 6.35 15.69 -14.28
N GLN A 238 5.33 16.52 -14.47
CA GLN A 238 4.56 16.62 -15.70
C GLN A 238 4.43 18.08 -16.09
N HIS A 239 4.70 18.43 -17.34
CA HIS A 239 4.54 19.80 -17.80
C HIS A 239 3.05 20.21 -17.77
N ASN A 240 2.76 21.45 -17.39
CA ASN A 240 1.40 21.92 -17.17
C ASN A 240 0.59 22.06 -18.47
N HIS A 241 1.27 22.36 -19.58
CA HIS A 241 0.63 22.59 -20.88
C HIS A 241 0.84 21.43 -21.86
N ASP A 242 1.96 20.73 -21.75
CA ASP A 242 2.27 19.57 -22.58
C ASP A 242 2.24 18.30 -21.73
N TYR A 243 1.09 17.63 -21.70
CA TYR A 243 0.92 16.40 -20.92
C TYR A 243 1.76 15.22 -21.42
N SER A 244 2.36 15.30 -22.62
CA SER A 244 3.27 14.28 -23.13
C SER A 244 4.67 14.41 -22.52
N GLU A 245 5.02 15.64 -22.11
CA GLU A 245 6.28 15.96 -21.45
C GLU A 245 6.21 15.62 -19.96
N ASN A 246 6.90 14.55 -19.59
CA ASN A 246 6.96 14.05 -18.23
C ASN A 246 8.36 13.50 -17.96
N GLU A 247 8.83 13.64 -16.73
CA GLU A 247 10.13 13.11 -16.34
C GLU A 247 10.15 12.66 -14.89
N VAL A 248 11.11 11.80 -14.57
CA VAL A 248 11.42 11.42 -13.20
C VAL A 248 12.86 11.82 -12.94
N VAL A 249 13.07 12.66 -11.93
CA VAL A 249 14.38 13.23 -11.60
C VAL A 249 14.77 12.84 -10.19
N LEU A 250 15.97 12.27 -10.05
CA LEU A 250 16.63 12.01 -8.78
C LEU A 250 17.44 13.25 -8.39
N TYR A 251 17.29 13.67 -7.14
CA TYR A 251 18.01 14.77 -6.54
C TYR A 251 18.82 14.28 -5.36
N THR A 252 20.06 14.74 -5.24
CA THR A 252 20.94 14.47 -4.11
C THR A 252 21.35 15.78 -3.50
N THR A 253 20.93 16.03 -2.26
CA THR A 253 21.23 17.27 -1.57
C THR A 253 22.65 17.29 -1.01
N SER A 254 23.31 18.44 -1.14
CA SER A 254 24.58 18.74 -0.50
C SER A 254 24.44 20.00 0.35
N VAL A 255 24.89 19.94 1.60
CA VAL A 255 24.87 21.11 2.50
C VAL A 255 25.97 22.06 2.06
N ASP A 256 25.60 23.31 1.75
CA ASP A 256 26.58 24.35 1.46
C ASP A 256 27.37 24.67 2.74
N PRO A 257 28.70 24.43 2.78
CA PRO A 257 29.53 24.72 3.95
C PRO A 257 29.59 26.21 4.31
N HIS A 258 29.10 27.11 3.45
CA HIS A 258 29.06 28.56 3.68
C HIS A 258 27.71 29.08 4.19
N SER A 259 26.69 28.22 4.30
CA SER A 259 25.39 28.62 4.86
C SER A 259 25.51 28.88 6.37
N SER A 260 25.28 30.12 6.79
CA SER A 260 25.32 30.45 8.22
C SER A 260 24.05 29.94 8.90
N ALA A 261 24.19 29.01 9.86
CA ALA A 261 23.11 28.46 10.69
C ALA A 261 22.48 29.47 11.68
N LYS A 262 22.48 30.77 11.35
CA LYS A 262 21.88 31.83 12.17
C LYS A 262 20.35 31.94 11.99
N SER A 263 19.78 31.18 11.07
CA SER A 263 18.35 31.08 10.78
C SER A 263 17.86 29.67 11.08
N ASP A 264 16.60 29.51 11.49
CA ASP A 264 15.91 28.22 11.64
C ASP A 264 15.75 27.47 10.29
N VAL A 265 16.28 28.04 9.20
CA VAL A 265 16.22 27.52 7.83
C VAL A 265 17.62 27.47 7.24
N ILE A 266 17.97 26.33 6.64
CA ILE A 266 19.22 26.11 5.89
C ILE A 266 18.86 25.89 4.42
N ASP A 267 19.37 26.75 3.54
CA ASP A 267 19.27 26.53 2.10
C ASP A 267 20.28 25.46 1.65
N VAL A 268 19.82 24.52 0.83
CA VAL A 268 20.58 23.34 0.43
C VAL A 268 20.64 23.27 -1.10
N THR A 269 21.85 23.03 -1.62
CA THR A 269 22.07 22.80 -3.05
C THR A 269 21.82 21.33 -3.40
N TYR A 270 21.57 21.03 -4.66
CA TYR A 270 21.38 19.65 -5.11
C TYR A 270 22.07 19.39 -6.44
N ASP A 271 22.45 18.13 -6.63
CA ASP A 271 22.74 17.55 -7.95
C ASP A 271 21.48 16.82 -8.45
N SER A 272 21.15 16.97 -9.73
CA SER A 272 19.98 16.34 -10.34
C SER A 272 20.35 15.38 -11.48
N CYS A 273 19.68 14.24 -11.55
CA CYS A 273 19.83 13.25 -12.61
C CYS A 273 18.44 12.84 -13.13
N VAL A 274 18.20 13.03 -14.44
CA VAL A 274 16.97 12.56 -15.10
C VAL A 274 17.07 11.05 -15.27
N LEU A 275 16.17 10.32 -14.61
CA LEU A 275 16.10 8.87 -14.66
C LEU A 275 15.23 8.38 -15.82
N LEU A 276 14.08 9.03 -16.02
CA LEU A 276 13.12 8.73 -17.08
C LEU A 276 12.65 10.02 -17.74
N GLU A 277 12.58 10.02 -19.08
CA GLU A 277 12.09 11.13 -19.90
C GLU A 277 11.02 10.60 -20.87
N GLY A 278 9.82 11.17 -20.83
CA GLY A 278 8.65 10.69 -21.57
C GLY A 278 8.64 11.04 -23.07
N THR A 279 9.39 12.06 -23.46
CA THR A 279 9.30 12.71 -24.79
C THR A 279 10.24 12.14 -25.86
N ARG A 280 11.06 11.10 -25.57
CA ARG A 280 12.23 10.79 -26.42
C ARG A 280 12.36 9.42 -27.11
N GLN A 281 11.32 8.60 -27.25
CA GLN A 281 11.46 7.32 -27.99
C GLN A 281 10.47 7.08 -29.16
N GLY A 282 9.83 8.14 -29.66
CA GLY A 282 8.90 8.06 -30.80
C GLY A 282 9.51 8.08 -32.21
N PHE A 283 10.80 8.38 -32.38
CA PHE A 283 11.34 8.77 -33.71
C PHE A 283 12.72 8.22 -34.10
N GLU A 284 13.11 7.01 -33.67
CA GLU A 284 14.14 6.25 -34.39
C GLU A 284 13.58 4.90 -34.84
N GLY A 285 12.94 4.95 -36.02
CA GLY A 285 12.62 3.80 -36.82
C GLY A 285 13.83 3.35 -37.65
N ASP A 286 13.97 2.03 -37.73
CA ASP A 286 14.66 1.31 -38.80
C ASP A 286 16.18 1.42 -38.90
N ARG A 287 16.88 0.51 -38.21
CA ARG A 287 17.88 -0.41 -38.80
C ARG A 287 18.42 -1.37 -37.73
N PHE A 288 18.54 -2.64 -38.13
CA PHE A 288 19.14 -3.80 -37.46
C PHE A 288 18.18 -4.79 -36.76
N THR A 289 17.90 -5.82 -37.56
CA THR A 289 17.39 -7.15 -37.25
C THR A 289 18.15 -7.89 -36.14
N GLN A 290 17.38 -8.58 -35.29
CA GLN A 290 17.72 -9.73 -34.45
C GLN A 290 18.82 -9.57 -33.37
N SER A 291 18.39 -9.47 -32.11
CA SER A 291 19.04 -10.16 -30.99
C SER A 291 18.04 -10.39 -29.86
N ARG A 292 18.00 -11.63 -29.35
CA ARG A 292 17.33 -12.00 -28.10
C ARG A 292 18.04 -11.29 -26.94
N ASN A 293 17.41 -10.26 -26.39
CA ASN A 293 17.43 -9.85 -25.00
C ASN A 293 16.61 -8.56 -24.92
N THR A 294 15.72 -8.46 -23.93
CA THR A 294 14.86 -7.32 -23.64
C THR A 294 15.69 -6.07 -23.30
N GLN A 295 16.21 -5.41 -24.33
CA GLN A 295 16.91 -4.13 -24.24
C GLN A 295 15.91 -2.99 -24.44
N GLY A 296 15.76 -2.16 -23.39
CA GLY A 296 15.80 -0.71 -23.49
C GLY A 296 14.80 0.03 -24.40
N ARG A 297 13.54 -0.42 -24.52
CA ARG A 297 12.46 0.42 -25.06
C ARG A 297 11.45 0.76 -23.97
N LEU A 298 11.35 2.05 -23.61
CA LEU A 298 10.18 2.57 -22.93
C LEU A 298 9.00 2.35 -23.89
N LEU A 299 8.06 1.49 -23.50
CA LEU A 299 6.87 1.21 -24.32
C LEU A 299 6.05 2.51 -24.47
N PRO A 300 5.73 2.94 -25.70
CA PRO A 300 4.69 3.95 -25.92
C PRO A 300 3.41 3.50 -25.22
N GLY A 301 2.86 4.33 -24.32
CA GLY A 301 1.49 4.15 -23.81
C GLY A 301 1.29 3.86 -22.32
N LYS A 302 2.35 3.74 -21.48
CA LYS A 302 2.15 3.57 -20.02
C LYS A 302 1.72 4.84 -19.26
N GLY A 303 1.75 6.00 -19.94
CA GLY A 303 1.44 7.30 -19.32
C GLY A 303 2.47 7.74 -18.28
N PRO A 304 2.23 8.84 -17.56
CA PRO A 304 3.18 9.37 -16.60
C PRO A 304 3.24 8.54 -15.31
N VAL A 305 4.38 8.61 -14.62
CA VAL A 305 4.58 7.96 -13.32
C VAL A 305 3.81 8.75 -12.24
N VAL A 306 2.90 8.07 -11.54
CA VAL A 306 2.03 8.67 -10.51
C VAL A 306 2.31 8.14 -9.11
N GLY A 307 3.26 7.21 -8.96
CA GLY A 307 3.74 6.74 -7.67
C GLY A 307 5.21 6.31 -7.76
N LEU A 308 5.95 6.62 -6.71
CA LEU A 308 7.36 6.31 -6.55
C LEU A 308 7.56 5.68 -5.16
N ALA A 309 8.44 4.69 -5.07
CA ALA A 309 8.86 4.13 -3.80
C ALA A 309 10.29 3.61 -3.91
N PHE A 310 11.12 3.95 -2.94
CA PHE A 310 12.39 3.27 -2.74
C PHE A 310 12.14 1.87 -2.18
N ASN A 311 12.96 0.92 -2.60
CA ASN A 311 12.91 -0.48 -2.17
C ASN A 311 14.33 -1.00 -1.97
N ASP A 312 14.45 -2.01 -1.12
CA ASP A 312 15.68 -2.75 -0.84
C ASP A 312 16.79 -1.84 -0.33
N ARG A 313 16.51 -1.20 0.82
CA ARG A 313 17.40 -0.21 1.44
C ARG A 313 17.81 0.90 0.45
N SER A 314 16.84 1.36 -0.34
CA SER A 314 16.99 2.42 -1.35
C SER A 314 17.93 2.10 -2.51
N SER A 315 18.32 0.83 -2.70
CA SER A 315 19.12 0.41 -3.86
C SER A 315 18.27 0.28 -5.13
N GLN A 316 16.94 0.41 -5.03
CA GLN A 316 16.01 0.29 -6.14
C GLN A 316 14.92 1.36 -6.03
N LEU A 317 14.45 1.82 -7.19
CA LEU A 317 13.32 2.71 -7.31
C LEU A 317 12.20 1.99 -8.09
N LEU A 318 11.00 1.98 -7.52
CA LEU A 318 9.81 1.38 -8.09
C LEU A 318 8.92 2.46 -8.70
N TYR A 319 8.38 2.17 -9.88
CA TYR A 319 7.55 3.08 -10.66
C TYR A 319 6.14 2.55 -10.79
N ARG A 320 5.16 3.33 -10.33
CA ARG A 320 3.74 3.03 -10.52
C ARG A 320 3.11 3.99 -11.53
N TYR A 321 2.45 3.42 -12.53
CA TYR A 321 1.73 4.17 -13.55
C TYR A 321 0.24 4.27 -13.23
N ARG A 322 -0.45 5.17 -13.93
CA ARG A 322 -1.88 5.40 -13.74
C ARG A 322 -2.68 4.11 -13.98
N ALA A 323 -3.76 3.92 -13.22
CA ALA A 323 -4.64 2.74 -13.27
C ALA A 323 -3.98 1.38 -12.93
N GLN A 324 -2.71 1.35 -12.51
CA GLN A 324 -2.05 0.11 -12.10
C GLN A 324 -2.14 -0.13 -10.59
N ALA A 325 -2.46 -1.36 -10.22
CA ALA A 325 -2.53 -1.78 -8.82
C ALA A 325 -1.15 -1.99 -8.18
N LEU A 326 -0.19 -2.45 -8.98
CA LEU A 326 1.19 -2.71 -8.58
C LEU A 326 2.13 -1.79 -9.35
N TYR A 327 3.40 -1.72 -8.94
CA TYR A 327 4.43 -1.04 -9.72
C TYR A 327 4.59 -1.73 -11.08
N GLY A 328 4.72 -0.95 -12.16
CA GLY A 328 4.82 -1.46 -13.52
C GLY A 328 6.25 -1.61 -14.03
N SER A 329 7.20 -0.93 -13.38
CA SER A 329 8.63 -1.03 -13.68
C SER A 329 9.47 -0.68 -12.45
N PHE A 330 10.76 -1.00 -12.52
CA PHE A 330 11.74 -0.67 -11.49
C PHE A 330 13.12 -0.45 -12.12
N GLN A 331 13.98 0.25 -11.40
CA GLN A 331 15.39 0.39 -11.77
C GLN A 331 16.28 0.29 -10.53
N LYS A 332 17.55 -0.08 -10.74
CA LYS A 332 18.56 -0.06 -9.67
C LYS A 332 19.14 1.34 -9.56
N ILE A 333 19.26 1.87 -8.36
CA ILE A 333 19.87 3.17 -8.13
C ILE A 333 21.26 2.94 -7.54
N ASP A 334 22.29 3.27 -8.31
CA ASP A 334 23.65 3.37 -7.80
C ASP A 334 23.90 4.82 -7.39
N ILE A 335 24.00 5.08 -6.09
CA ILE A 335 24.27 6.42 -5.52
C ILE A 335 25.78 6.68 -5.59
N LEU A 336 26.31 6.68 -6.81
CA LEU A 336 27.68 7.12 -7.09
C LEU A 336 27.64 8.57 -7.57
N PRO A 337 28.72 9.36 -7.41
CA PRO A 337 28.76 10.79 -7.76
C PRO A 337 28.44 11.09 -9.23
N PHE A 338 28.41 10.08 -10.09
CA PHE A 338 27.96 10.18 -11.47
C PHE A 338 26.93 9.06 -11.74
N PRO A 339 25.63 9.30 -11.49
CA PRO A 339 24.60 8.31 -11.76
C PRO A 339 24.55 8.05 -13.27
N THR A 340 24.98 6.86 -13.69
CA THR A 340 24.72 6.36 -15.03
C THR A 340 23.25 5.97 -15.14
N GLN A 341 22.63 6.22 -16.31
CA GLN A 341 21.25 5.86 -16.54
C GLN A 341 21.08 4.33 -16.40
N SER A 342 20.51 3.91 -15.27
CA SER A 342 20.33 2.49 -14.95
C SER A 342 19.28 1.85 -15.84
N VAL A 343 19.42 0.55 -16.13
CA VAL A 343 18.44 -0.19 -16.93
C VAL A 343 17.08 -0.22 -16.21
N LEU A 344 16.04 0.22 -16.92
CA LEU A 344 14.65 0.09 -16.50
C LEU A 344 14.15 -1.32 -16.80
N TYR A 345 13.64 -2.01 -15.80
CA TYR A 345 13.07 -3.35 -15.89
C TYR A 345 11.55 -3.30 -15.74
N GLU A 346 10.82 -4.06 -16.54
CA GLU A 346 9.37 -4.19 -16.41
C GLU A 346 8.98 -5.16 -15.30
N ASN A 347 7.87 -4.87 -14.61
CA ASN A 347 7.25 -5.83 -13.70
C ASN A 347 6.29 -6.74 -14.46
N SER A 348 6.87 -7.69 -15.19
CA SER A 348 6.16 -8.68 -15.99
C SER A 348 6.93 -9.99 -15.96
N CYS A 349 6.34 -11.01 -15.33
CA CYS A 349 6.95 -12.31 -15.12
C CYS A 349 6.05 -13.41 -15.68
N PRO A 350 6.54 -14.29 -16.57
CA PRO A 350 5.77 -15.43 -17.04
C PRO A 350 5.61 -16.46 -15.92
N VAL A 351 4.37 -16.81 -15.60
CA VAL A 351 4.03 -17.83 -14.60
C VAL A 351 3.04 -18.81 -15.19
N GLN A 352 3.26 -20.10 -14.96
CA GLN A 352 2.34 -21.15 -15.37
C GLN A 352 1.06 -21.04 -14.53
N PHE A 353 -0.07 -20.76 -15.19
CA PHE A 353 -1.39 -20.63 -14.55
C PHE A 353 -2.16 -21.95 -14.56
N SER A 354 -2.06 -22.72 -15.64
CA SER A 354 -2.56 -24.09 -15.79
C SER A 354 -1.62 -24.87 -16.71
N ASP A 355 -1.83 -26.18 -16.89
CA ASP A 355 -0.96 -27.02 -17.75
C ASP A 355 -0.77 -26.49 -19.18
N SER A 356 -1.75 -25.73 -19.70
CA SER A 356 -1.74 -25.19 -21.06
C SER A 356 -1.63 -23.67 -21.15
N LEU A 357 -1.65 -22.94 -20.02
CA LEU A 357 -1.71 -21.49 -20.01
C LEU A 357 -0.60 -20.88 -19.15
N THR A 358 0.25 -20.06 -19.79
CA THR A 358 1.20 -19.18 -19.12
C THR A 358 0.68 -17.75 -19.19
N LEU A 359 0.62 -17.07 -18.05
CA LEU A 359 0.22 -15.66 -17.96
C LEU A 359 1.42 -14.79 -17.58
N LEU A 360 1.40 -13.53 -18.01
CA LEU A 360 2.35 -12.53 -17.56
C LEU A 360 1.80 -11.83 -16.33
N PHE A 361 2.40 -12.12 -15.17
CA PHE A 361 2.06 -11.52 -13.90
C PHE A 361 2.88 -10.27 -13.64
N SER A 362 2.22 -9.21 -13.19
CA SER A 362 2.86 -8.17 -12.37
C SER A 362 2.87 -8.65 -10.93
N ILE A 363 4.04 -8.68 -10.30
CA ILE A 363 4.26 -9.28 -8.98
C ILE A 363 4.61 -8.18 -7.98
N GLY A 364 3.93 -8.16 -6.84
CA GLY A 364 4.18 -7.21 -5.76
C GLY A 364 5.50 -7.44 -5.03
N ILE A 365 5.83 -6.56 -4.09
CA ILE A 365 6.85 -6.86 -3.09
C ILE A 365 6.31 -8.00 -2.22
N PRO A 366 7.11 -9.02 -1.88
CA PRO A 366 6.69 -10.05 -0.94
C PRO A 366 6.12 -9.46 0.35
N PHE A 367 5.01 -10.02 0.81
CA PHE A 367 4.35 -9.58 2.05
C PHE A 367 4.59 -10.55 3.21
N SER A 368 5.08 -11.76 2.92
CA SER A 368 5.42 -12.77 3.92
C SER A 368 6.56 -13.66 3.40
N GLY A 369 7.26 -14.31 4.31
CA GLY A 369 8.31 -15.26 3.95
C GLY A 369 8.75 -16.11 5.13
N THR A 370 9.42 -17.22 4.83
CA THR A 370 10.00 -18.11 5.83
C THR A 370 11.48 -18.32 5.54
N HIS A 371 12.22 -18.63 6.60
CA HIS A 371 13.64 -18.92 6.55
C HIS A 371 13.95 -20.09 7.45
N GLU A 372 14.56 -21.12 6.88
CA GLU A 372 14.98 -22.31 7.63
C GLU A 372 16.40 -22.71 7.25
N THR A 373 17.21 -23.05 8.25
CA THR A 373 18.53 -23.64 8.04
C THR A 373 18.44 -25.16 8.17
N ARG A 374 18.82 -25.88 7.12
CA ARG A 374 18.75 -27.34 7.03
C ARG A 374 20.14 -27.91 6.72
N VAL A 375 20.44 -29.09 7.26
CA VAL A 375 21.62 -29.87 6.86
C VAL A 375 21.25 -30.68 5.62
N GLN A 376 21.89 -30.39 4.49
CA GLN A 376 21.69 -31.11 3.24
C GLN A 376 23.06 -31.59 2.72
N ASN A 377 23.22 -32.91 2.58
CA ASN A 377 24.49 -33.55 2.20
C ASN A 377 25.67 -33.14 3.09
N GLY A 378 25.44 -33.02 4.40
CA GLY A 378 26.47 -32.62 5.39
C GLY A 378 26.79 -31.12 5.42
N LEU A 379 26.17 -30.31 4.55
CA LEU A 379 26.36 -28.86 4.50
C LEU A 379 25.12 -28.12 5.02
N LEU A 380 25.34 -27.08 5.82
CA LEU A 380 24.28 -26.19 6.27
C LEU A 380 23.85 -25.24 5.13
N ARG A 381 22.57 -25.32 4.75
CA ARG A 381 21.94 -24.49 3.73
C ARG A 381 20.72 -23.78 4.30
N CYS A 382 20.55 -22.53 3.91
CA CYS A 382 19.36 -21.75 4.22
C CYS A 382 18.39 -21.85 3.05
N HIS A 383 17.15 -22.21 3.35
CA HIS A 383 16.02 -22.16 2.45
C HIS A 383 15.16 -20.95 2.79
N TRP A 384 15.00 -20.08 1.81
CA TRP A 384 14.11 -18.94 1.85
C TRP A 384 12.90 -19.22 1.00
N LYS A 385 11.71 -18.89 1.49
CA LYS A 385 10.48 -18.86 0.70
C LYS A 385 9.81 -17.52 0.89
N TYR A 386 9.25 -16.98 -0.18
CA TYR A 386 8.56 -15.70 -0.18
C TYR A 386 7.16 -15.87 -0.75
N LEU A 387 6.20 -15.16 -0.18
CA LEU A 387 4.85 -15.00 -0.73
C LEU A 387 4.66 -13.58 -1.23
N SER A 388 4.14 -13.46 -2.45
CA SER A 388 3.79 -12.18 -3.06
C SER A 388 2.40 -12.23 -3.68
N PHE A 389 1.77 -11.05 -3.77
CA PHE A 389 0.52 -10.85 -4.47
C PHE A 389 0.83 -10.57 -5.95
N GLY A 390 0.17 -11.28 -6.87
CA GLY A 390 0.34 -11.10 -8.31
C GLY A 390 -0.98 -10.89 -9.02
N ILE A 391 -0.96 -10.06 -10.07
CA ILE A 391 -2.09 -9.85 -10.98
C ILE A 391 -1.65 -10.19 -12.39
N ALA A 392 -2.49 -10.90 -13.13
CA ALA A 392 -2.33 -11.09 -14.56
C ALA A 392 -3.66 -10.88 -15.30
N THR A 393 -3.56 -10.37 -16.52
CA THR A 393 -4.69 -10.24 -17.45
C THR A 393 -4.44 -11.12 -18.66
N HIS A 394 -5.41 -11.94 -19.01
CA HIS A 394 -5.36 -12.78 -20.20
C HIS A 394 -5.45 -11.90 -21.44
N ARG A 395 -4.49 -12.04 -22.37
CA ARG A 395 -4.32 -11.08 -23.47
C ARG A 395 -5.44 -11.10 -24.52
N GLU A 396 -6.08 -12.25 -24.73
CA GLU A 396 -7.09 -12.41 -25.79
C GLU A 396 -8.51 -12.21 -25.26
N GLU A 397 -8.80 -12.81 -24.11
CA GLU A 397 -10.13 -12.79 -23.47
C GLU A 397 -10.32 -11.67 -22.43
N ASP A 398 -9.26 -10.92 -22.11
CA ASP A 398 -9.27 -9.73 -21.24
C ASP A 398 -9.81 -9.94 -19.80
N TRP A 399 -9.93 -11.19 -19.33
CA TRP A 399 -10.20 -11.45 -17.92
C TRP A 399 -8.94 -11.27 -17.08
N THR A 400 -9.12 -10.80 -15.84
CA THR A 400 -8.03 -10.58 -14.89
C THR A 400 -8.15 -11.52 -13.70
N VAL A 401 -7.00 -12.03 -13.24
CA VAL A 401 -6.90 -12.85 -12.03
C VAL A 401 -5.90 -12.24 -11.05
N ALA A 402 -6.19 -12.42 -9.76
CA ALA A 402 -5.24 -12.18 -8.69
C ALA A 402 -4.88 -13.50 -7.99
N CYS A 403 -3.59 -13.70 -7.75
CA CYS A 403 -3.05 -14.93 -7.17
C CYS A 403 -2.04 -14.61 -6.08
N LEU A 404 -1.84 -15.57 -5.18
CA LEU A 404 -0.67 -15.61 -4.31
C LEU A 404 0.39 -16.46 -4.99
N LEU A 405 1.58 -15.89 -5.08
CA LEU A 405 2.73 -16.45 -5.76
C LEU A 405 3.81 -16.77 -4.74
N ARG A 406 4.44 -17.93 -4.87
CA ARG A 406 5.61 -18.33 -4.10
C ARG A 406 6.86 -18.24 -4.96
N SER A 407 7.94 -17.78 -4.36
CA SER A 407 9.29 -17.98 -4.87
C SER A 407 10.19 -18.53 -3.77
N GLU A 408 11.29 -19.17 -4.15
CA GLU A 408 12.25 -19.76 -3.22
C GLU A 408 13.69 -19.50 -3.61
N ALA A 409 14.57 -19.45 -2.60
CA ALA A 409 16.00 -19.29 -2.80
C ALA A 409 16.77 -20.15 -1.81
N VAL A 410 17.90 -20.69 -2.25
CA VAL A 410 18.77 -21.51 -1.42
C VAL A 410 20.17 -20.92 -1.40
N CYS A 411 20.74 -20.72 -0.22
CA CYS A 411 22.11 -20.28 -0.07
C CYS A 411 22.86 -21.10 0.99
N ARG A 412 24.19 -21.04 0.99
CA ARG A 412 24.99 -21.61 2.09
C ARG A 412 24.77 -20.78 3.34
N ALA A 413 24.61 -21.43 4.49
CA ALA A 413 24.39 -20.74 5.76
C ALA A 413 25.53 -19.77 6.10
N SER A 414 26.78 -20.10 5.72
CA SER A 414 27.94 -19.22 5.91
C SER A 414 27.84 -17.87 5.19
N ASN A 415 27.03 -17.78 4.12
CA ASN A 415 26.87 -16.59 3.30
C ASN A 415 25.50 -15.93 3.57
N CYS A 416 24.84 -16.34 4.63
CA CYS A 416 23.48 -15.95 4.95
C CYS A 416 23.50 -14.97 6.13
N GLU A 417 22.88 -13.80 5.97
CA GLU A 417 22.68 -12.87 7.08
C GLU A 417 21.61 -13.38 8.07
N HIS A 418 20.84 -14.42 7.70
CA HIS A 418 19.73 -14.99 8.47
C HIS A 418 18.63 -13.97 8.87
N ILE A 419 18.57 -12.83 8.19
CA ILE A 419 17.53 -11.80 8.35
C ILE A 419 16.59 -11.85 7.14
N LEU A 420 15.30 -12.04 7.40
CA LEU A 420 14.27 -12.06 6.34
C LEU A 420 14.04 -10.66 5.79
N HIS A 421 14.50 -10.46 4.55
CA HIS A 421 14.32 -9.21 3.80
C HIS A 421 13.30 -9.40 2.69
N LEU A 422 12.04 -9.06 2.96
CA LEU A 422 10.93 -9.21 2.00
C LEU A 422 11.20 -8.46 0.69
N GLU A 423 11.73 -7.23 0.77
CA GLU A 423 12.08 -6.39 -0.38
C GLU A 423 13.06 -7.05 -1.37
N ARG A 424 13.94 -7.93 -0.87
CA ARG A 424 14.91 -8.68 -1.69
C ARG A 424 14.26 -9.84 -2.45
N GLY A 425 13.20 -10.45 -1.90
CA GLY A 425 12.52 -11.59 -2.51
C GLY A 425 11.93 -11.27 -3.89
N ARG A 426 11.65 -9.99 -4.16
CA ARG A 426 11.26 -9.47 -5.49
C ARG A 426 12.28 -9.77 -6.60
N ARG A 427 13.56 -9.97 -6.26
CA ARG A 427 14.64 -10.22 -7.23
C ARG A 427 14.61 -11.64 -7.80
N LEU A 428 13.80 -12.53 -7.24
CA LEU A 428 13.74 -13.92 -7.66
C LEU A 428 12.96 -14.05 -8.99
N PRO A 429 13.47 -14.85 -9.95
CA PRO A 429 12.86 -14.97 -11.27
C PRO A 429 11.73 -16.00 -11.32
N ASP A 430 11.80 -17.03 -10.47
CA ASP A 430 10.93 -18.20 -10.55
C ASP A 430 9.77 -18.09 -9.56
N TRP A 431 8.56 -18.00 -10.08
CA TRP A 431 7.34 -17.86 -9.30
C TRP A 431 6.35 -18.96 -9.64
N THR A 432 5.67 -19.48 -8.61
CA THR A 432 4.62 -20.50 -8.73
C THR A 432 3.35 -20.04 -8.02
N ILE A 433 2.19 -20.36 -8.57
CA ILE A 433 0.91 -20.02 -7.93
C ILE A 433 0.65 -20.99 -6.78
N VAL A 434 0.26 -20.45 -5.63
CA VAL A 434 -0.05 -21.24 -4.42
C VAL A 434 -1.46 -21.01 -3.88
N ALA A 435 -2.11 -19.93 -4.30
CA ALA A 435 -3.54 -19.69 -4.04
C ALA A 435 -4.13 -18.71 -5.06
N ARG A 436 -5.44 -18.72 -5.25
CA ARG A 436 -6.18 -17.73 -6.05
C ARG A 436 -7.05 -16.87 -5.16
N LEU A 437 -7.12 -15.59 -5.47
CA LEU A 437 -7.94 -14.61 -4.76
C LEU A 437 -9.26 -14.45 -5.50
N ARG A 438 -10.27 -15.21 -5.07
CA ARG A 438 -11.61 -15.17 -5.68
C ARG A 438 -12.27 -13.83 -5.46
N GLY A 439 -13.20 -13.47 -6.35
CA GLY A 439 -13.90 -12.18 -6.29
C GLY A 439 -13.03 -10.95 -6.53
N PHE A 440 -11.76 -11.13 -6.93
CA PHE A 440 -10.93 -10.01 -7.37
C PHE A 440 -11.48 -9.43 -8.67
N GLU A 441 -11.68 -8.12 -8.68
CA GLU A 441 -12.08 -7.37 -9.87
C GLU A 441 -11.07 -6.25 -10.09
N ASN A 442 -10.56 -6.16 -11.32
CA ASN A 442 -9.67 -5.07 -11.69
C ASN A 442 -10.46 -3.75 -11.76
N SER A 443 -9.81 -2.64 -11.42
CA SER A 443 -10.44 -1.32 -11.49
C SER A 443 -10.54 -0.87 -12.95
N ASN A 444 -11.73 -0.48 -13.37
CA ASN A 444 -11.96 0.23 -14.64
C ASN A 444 -11.72 1.75 -14.53
N THR A 445 -11.28 2.21 -13.35
CA THR A 445 -11.08 3.63 -13.05
C THR A 445 -9.61 4.01 -13.13
N SER A 446 -9.36 5.30 -13.37
CA SER A 446 -7.99 5.80 -13.55
C SER A 446 -7.12 5.79 -12.27
N LEU A 447 -7.73 5.51 -11.11
CA LEU A 447 -7.03 5.34 -9.84
C LEU A 447 -6.34 3.97 -9.74
N GLY A 448 -6.90 2.95 -10.41
CA GLY A 448 -6.49 1.56 -10.23
C GLY A 448 -6.95 0.99 -8.89
N CYS A 449 -6.57 -0.26 -8.62
CA CYS A 449 -6.76 -0.84 -7.30
C CYS A 449 -5.64 -0.41 -6.34
N ILE A 450 -5.90 -0.41 -5.02
CA ILE A 450 -4.87 -0.15 -4.01
C ILE A 450 -4.72 -1.38 -3.14
N VAL A 451 -3.53 -1.95 -3.11
CA VAL A 451 -3.23 -3.20 -2.41
C VAL A 451 -2.50 -2.90 -1.10
N ALA A 452 -2.91 -3.55 -0.02
CA ALA A 452 -2.24 -3.54 1.27
C ALA A 452 -2.18 -4.95 1.84
N ALA A 453 -1.09 -5.30 2.52
CA ALA A 453 -0.98 -6.53 3.29
C ALA A 453 -0.78 -6.18 4.76
N SER A 454 -1.30 -7.04 5.65
CA SER A 454 -1.05 -6.91 7.08
C SER A 454 0.38 -7.31 7.43
N ARG A 455 0.86 -6.90 8.61
CA ARG A 455 2.26 -7.04 9.01
C ARG A 455 2.75 -8.49 9.08
N LEU A 456 1.90 -9.40 9.55
CA LEU A 456 2.19 -10.84 9.58
C LEU A 456 1.77 -11.55 8.28
N GLY A 457 1.22 -10.81 7.31
CA GLY A 457 0.77 -11.36 6.04
C GLY A 457 -0.48 -12.24 6.14
N THR A 458 -1.23 -12.14 7.24
CA THR A 458 -2.47 -12.93 7.43
C THR A 458 -3.68 -12.31 6.74
N ARG A 459 -3.57 -11.07 6.25
CA ARG A 459 -4.58 -10.36 5.46
C ARG A 459 -3.97 -9.74 4.23
N ILE A 460 -4.73 -9.76 3.15
CA ILE A 460 -4.51 -8.92 1.97
C ILE A 460 -5.80 -8.16 1.73
N ALA A 461 -5.69 -6.84 1.60
CA ALA A 461 -6.79 -5.95 1.28
C ALA A 461 -6.54 -5.29 -0.08
N VAL A 462 -7.56 -5.29 -0.92
CA VAL A 462 -7.56 -4.57 -2.20
C VAL A 462 -8.74 -3.61 -2.21
N ALA A 463 -8.46 -2.32 -2.20
CA ALA A 463 -9.48 -1.31 -2.46
C ALA A 463 -9.69 -1.18 -3.98
N ASN A 464 -10.94 -1.33 -4.40
CA ASN A 464 -11.44 -0.95 -5.71
C ASN A 464 -12.49 0.14 -5.52
N TRP A 465 -12.09 1.38 -5.82
CA TRP A 465 -12.92 2.58 -5.65
C TRP A 465 -13.40 2.79 -4.20
N LYS A 466 -14.65 2.43 -3.89
CA LYS A 466 -15.31 2.60 -2.56
C LYS A 466 -15.38 1.31 -1.75
N THR A 467 -15.00 0.19 -2.36
CA THR A 467 -15.14 -1.15 -1.77
C THR A 467 -13.76 -1.72 -1.52
N VAL A 468 -13.57 -2.34 -0.36
CA VAL A 468 -12.35 -3.07 -0.02
C VAL A 468 -12.68 -4.55 0.09
N TYR A 469 -11.97 -5.35 -0.71
CA TYR A 469 -11.98 -6.80 -0.64
C TYR A 469 -10.83 -7.25 0.25
N ILE A 470 -11.12 -8.10 1.23
CA ILE A 470 -10.14 -8.53 2.24
C ILE A 470 -10.12 -10.05 2.27
N TRP A 471 -8.98 -10.63 1.90
CA TRP A 471 -8.75 -12.07 2.00
C TRP A 471 -8.01 -12.38 3.29
N ALA A 472 -8.53 -13.32 4.06
CA ALA A 472 -7.83 -13.92 5.18
C ALA A 472 -7.04 -15.13 4.71
N LEU A 473 -5.83 -15.31 5.24
CA LEU A 473 -4.97 -16.43 4.92
C LEU A 473 -4.08 -16.82 6.09
N GLU A 474 -3.61 -18.07 6.06
CA GLU A 474 -2.54 -18.56 6.93
C GLU A 474 -1.26 -18.66 6.09
N PRO A 475 -0.34 -17.68 6.18
CA PRO A 475 0.81 -17.59 5.28
C PRO A 475 1.69 -18.84 5.35
N GLY A 476 1.85 -19.44 6.53
CA GLY A 476 2.63 -20.67 6.70
C GLY A 476 2.00 -21.87 5.98
N ALA A 477 0.67 -21.96 5.94
CA ALA A 477 -0.02 -23.00 5.20
C ALA A 477 0.07 -22.76 3.69
N VAL A 478 -0.16 -21.53 3.23
CA VAL A 478 -0.14 -21.20 1.80
C VAL A 478 1.26 -21.37 1.20
N ILE A 479 2.32 -20.91 1.89
CA ILE A 479 3.70 -21.01 1.38
C ILE A 479 4.16 -22.47 1.24
N GLU A 480 3.64 -23.35 2.09
CA GLU A 480 3.88 -24.80 2.02
C GLU A 480 2.80 -25.55 1.23
N GLN A 481 2.05 -24.85 0.36
CA GLN A 481 1.04 -25.47 -0.52
C GLN A 481 0.02 -26.34 0.26
N ASN A 482 -0.37 -25.86 1.43
CA ASN A 482 -1.30 -26.51 2.35
C ASN A 482 -0.87 -27.91 2.81
N ALA A 483 0.44 -28.19 2.91
CA ALA A 483 0.96 -29.50 3.35
C ALA A 483 0.45 -29.98 4.73
N THR A 484 0.01 -29.07 5.59
CA THR A 484 -0.53 -29.39 6.93
C THR A 484 -2.02 -29.70 6.93
N GLY A 485 -2.72 -29.55 5.80
CA GLY A 485 -4.18 -29.68 5.73
C GLY A 485 -4.93 -28.56 6.46
N PHE A 486 -4.34 -27.36 6.56
CA PHE A 486 -4.99 -26.21 7.19
C PHE A 486 -6.27 -25.80 6.45
N TYR A 487 -6.22 -25.74 5.12
CA TYR A 487 -7.37 -25.49 4.26
C TYR A 487 -8.06 -26.83 3.92
N PRO A 488 -9.38 -26.94 4.12
CA PRO A 488 -10.13 -28.16 3.85
C PRO A 488 -10.33 -28.40 2.34
N ASP A 489 -10.73 -29.62 1.96
CA ASP A 489 -11.03 -29.99 0.57
C ASP A 489 -12.04 -29.07 -0.12
N SER A 490 -12.97 -28.48 0.64
CA SER A 490 -13.94 -27.50 0.10
C SER A 490 -13.31 -26.19 -0.38
N SER A 491 -12.06 -25.90 -0.01
CA SER A 491 -11.29 -24.75 -0.51
C SER A 491 -10.63 -25.03 -1.86
N TRP A 492 -10.73 -26.25 -2.38
CA TRP A 492 -10.12 -26.65 -3.64
C TRP A 492 -11.16 -26.64 -4.77
N PRO A 493 -10.89 -25.91 -5.86
CA PRO A 493 -11.73 -25.96 -7.04
C PRO A 493 -11.57 -27.32 -7.74
N PRO A 494 -12.61 -27.86 -8.38
CA PRO A 494 -12.48 -29.06 -9.19
C PRO A 494 -11.44 -28.84 -10.31
N GLY A 495 -10.46 -29.74 -10.41
CA GLY A 495 -9.44 -29.72 -11.47
C GLY A 495 -8.37 -28.65 -11.33
N VAL A 496 -8.22 -28.03 -10.15
CA VAL A 496 -7.20 -27.01 -9.89
C VAL A 496 -6.37 -27.40 -8.67
N GLU A 497 -5.04 -27.35 -8.80
CA GLU A 497 -4.09 -27.76 -7.75
C GLU A 497 -3.73 -26.64 -6.76
N VAL A 498 -4.57 -25.61 -6.63
CA VAL A 498 -4.34 -24.49 -5.70
C VAL A 498 -5.63 -24.11 -4.99
N VAL A 499 -5.49 -23.62 -3.75
CA VAL A 499 -6.63 -23.21 -2.92
C VAL A 499 -7.24 -21.89 -3.39
N ASP A 500 -8.56 -21.81 -3.32
CA ASP A 500 -9.32 -20.58 -3.51
C ASP A 500 -9.55 -19.88 -2.17
N LEU A 501 -9.14 -18.61 -2.10
CA LEU A 501 -9.42 -17.74 -0.96
C LEU A 501 -10.57 -16.81 -1.31
N GLU A 502 -11.60 -16.82 -0.47
CA GLU A 502 -12.78 -15.97 -0.62
C GLU A 502 -12.62 -14.66 0.16
N PRO A 503 -13.00 -13.51 -0.43
CA PRO A 503 -12.88 -12.22 0.23
C PRO A 503 -14.09 -11.93 1.13
N VAL A 504 -13.86 -11.08 2.12
CA VAL A 504 -14.91 -10.26 2.71
C VAL A 504 -14.90 -8.90 2.02
N SER A 505 -16.09 -8.38 1.70
CA SER A 505 -16.25 -7.07 1.07
C SER A 505 -16.78 -6.05 2.08
N ILE A 506 -16.09 -4.91 2.20
CA ILE A 506 -16.47 -3.80 3.08
C ILE A 506 -16.59 -2.52 2.26
N SER A 507 -17.70 -1.81 2.40
CA SER A 507 -17.88 -0.49 1.80
C SER A 507 -17.34 0.61 2.72
N LEU A 508 -16.39 1.41 2.22
CA LEU A 508 -15.88 2.58 2.93
C LEU A 508 -16.85 3.76 2.87
N GLY A 509 -17.76 3.80 1.90
CA GLY A 509 -18.65 4.95 1.65
C GLY A 509 -17.95 6.16 1.02
N ALA A 510 -16.64 6.06 0.76
CA ALA A 510 -15.78 7.10 0.21
C ALA A 510 -14.73 6.46 -0.71
N VAL A 511 -14.24 7.20 -1.71
CA VAL A 511 -13.23 6.69 -2.66
C VAL A 511 -11.90 6.59 -1.94
N CYS A 512 -11.31 5.39 -1.93
CA CYS A 512 -10.02 5.11 -1.30
C CYS A 512 -8.88 5.54 -2.20
N PHE A 513 -7.93 6.34 -1.69
CA PHE A 513 -6.73 6.78 -2.41
C PHE A 513 -5.45 6.15 -1.86
N GLN A 514 -5.43 5.81 -0.57
CA GLN A 514 -4.35 5.06 0.06
C GLN A 514 -4.95 4.12 1.11
N LEU A 515 -4.35 2.94 1.26
CA LEU A 515 -4.82 1.88 2.14
C LEU A 515 -3.62 1.25 2.86
N ARG A 516 -3.77 0.96 4.15
CA ARG A 516 -2.73 0.29 4.94
C ARG A 516 -3.35 -0.42 6.15
N PHE A 517 -2.71 -1.50 6.60
CA PHE A 517 -2.96 -2.08 7.92
C PHE A 517 -2.11 -1.37 8.99
N GLY A 518 -2.71 -1.11 10.15
CA GLY A 518 -2.01 -0.64 11.35
C GLY A 518 -1.16 -1.74 12.00
N LEU A 519 -0.90 -1.63 13.31
CA LEU A 519 -0.13 -2.64 14.04
C LEU A 519 -0.85 -3.99 14.13
N GLY A 520 -2.17 -3.97 14.29
CA GLY A 520 -3.00 -5.16 14.33
C GLY A 520 -3.32 -5.69 12.93
N GLU A 521 -3.39 -7.02 12.79
CA GLU A 521 -3.74 -7.68 11.53
C GLU A 521 -5.16 -7.34 11.04
N ASN A 522 -6.04 -6.88 11.94
CA ASN A 522 -7.43 -6.54 11.66
C ASN A 522 -7.70 -5.02 11.70
N ASP A 523 -6.64 -4.19 11.82
CA ASP A 523 -6.73 -2.74 11.87
C ASP A 523 -6.50 -2.15 10.49
N LEU A 524 -7.56 -1.79 9.75
CA LEU A 524 -7.44 -1.26 8.40
C LEU A 524 -7.66 0.25 8.38
N VAL A 525 -6.73 1.00 7.78
CA VAL A 525 -6.77 2.47 7.68
C VAL A 525 -6.75 2.88 6.20
N ALA A 526 -7.64 3.79 5.83
CA ALA A 526 -7.76 4.32 4.48
C ALA A 526 -7.79 5.86 4.47
N ILE A 527 -7.01 6.46 3.58
CA ILE A 527 -7.16 7.88 3.21
C ILE A 527 -8.13 7.96 2.05
N THR A 528 -9.22 8.70 2.23
CA THR A 528 -10.33 8.79 1.27
C THR A 528 -10.64 10.23 0.87
N ASP A 529 -11.43 10.44 -0.18
CA ASP A 529 -11.93 11.76 -0.57
C ASP A 529 -12.82 12.45 0.48
N ARG A 530 -13.29 11.71 1.51
CA ARG A 530 -14.11 12.24 2.61
C ARG A 530 -13.37 12.33 3.94
N GLY A 531 -12.07 12.01 3.97
CA GLY A 531 -11.28 12.01 5.19
C GLY A 531 -10.61 10.66 5.47
N LEU A 532 -10.21 10.44 6.71
CA LEU A 532 -9.54 9.21 7.15
C LEU A 532 -10.60 8.20 7.64
N VAL A 533 -10.53 6.96 7.18
CA VAL A 533 -11.42 5.88 7.61
C VAL A 533 -10.59 4.80 8.30
N TYR A 534 -11.01 4.42 9.50
CA TYR A 534 -10.50 3.26 10.21
C TYR A 534 -11.59 2.19 10.28
N CYS A 535 -11.23 0.95 10.00
CA CYS A 535 -12.08 -0.22 10.10
C CYS A 535 -11.42 -1.23 11.04
N ASP A 536 -12.13 -1.57 12.11
CA ASP A 536 -11.78 -2.67 13.01
C ASP A 536 -12.52 -3.93 12.55
N LEU A 537 -11.76 -4.91 12.05
CA LEU A 537 -12.27 -6.18 11.53
C LEU A 537 -12.41 -7.26 12.61
N ASN A 538 -12.17 -6.91 13.88
CA ASN A 538 -12.25 -7.89 14.97
C ASN A 538 -13.69 -8.36 15.22
N PRO A 539 -13.85 -9.62 15.66
CA PRO A 539 -15.16 -10.22 15.89
C PRO A 539 -15.95 -9.65 17.08
N SER A 540 -15.28 -8.90 17.96
CA SER A 540 -15.92 -8.16 19.05
C SER A 540 -16.64 -6.90 18.56
N GLY A 541 -16.54 -6.58 17.28
CA GLY A 541 -17.24 -5.47 16.66
C GLY A 541 -18.76 -5.58 16.81
N SER A 542 -19.41 -4.43 16.83
CA SER A 542 -20.86 -4.29 16.99
C SER A 542 -21.47 -3.48 15.85
N SER A 543 -20.77 -3.41 14.71
CA SER A 543 -21.15 -2.62 13.53
C SER A 543 -21.25 -1.12 13.82
N HIS A 544 -20.53 -0.61 14.82
CA HIS A 544 -20.59 0.80 15.17
C HIS A 544 -20.02 1.64 14.03
N ARG A 545 -20.77 2.66 13.61
CA ARG A 545 -20.34 3.64 12.62
C ARG A 545 -20.27 4.99 13.30
N THR A 546 -19.06 5.48 13.52
CA THR A 546 -18.82 6.75 14.22
C THR A 546 -18.14 7.71 13.28
N THR A 547 -18.62 8.95 13.23
CA THR A 547 -17.97 10.04 12.50
C THR A 547 -17.50 11.08 13.49
N TYR A 548 -16.22 11.42 13.44
CA TYR A 548 -15.61 12.50 14.20
C TYR A 548 -15.25 13.65 13.27
N GLN A 549 -15.46 14.88 13.74
CA GLN A 549 -14.92 16.06 13.09
C GLN A 549 -13.53 16.32 13.65
N LEU A 550 -12.55 16.31 12.77
CA LEU A 550 -11.14 16.49 13.09
C LEU A 550 -10.88 17.99 13.22
N ARG A 551 -10.61 18.43 14.45
CA ARG A 551 -10.23 19.83 14.71
C ARG A 551 -8.75 20.00 14.36
N MET A 552 -8.50 20.81 13.35
CA MET A 552 -7.16 21.16 12.90
C MET A 552 -6.61 22.25 13.81
N GLY A 553 -5.99 21.82 14.90
CA GLY A 553 -5.38 22.70 15.90
C GLY A 553 -4.97 21.89 17.12
N ILE A 554 -3.69 21.94 17.47
CA ILE A 554 -3.23 21.51 18.79
C ILE A 554 -3.60 22.64 19.73
N GLU A 555 -4.64 22.48 20.56
CA GLU A 555 -4.80 23.36 21.70
C GLU A 555 -3.56 23.17 22.59
N PRO A 556 -2.79 24.23 22.87
CA PRO A 556 -1.63 24.11 23.74
C PRO A 556 -2.13 23.80 25.17
N GLY A 557 -2.02 22.53 25.55
CA GLY A 557 -2.06 22.07 26.94
C GLY A 557 -3.44 21.89 27.56
N SER A 558 -3.72 20.64 27.91
CA SER A 558 -4.37 20.29 29.19
C SER A 558 -3.59 19.15 29.84
#